data_AF-A0A1E3VRV4-F1
#
_entry.id   AF-A0A1E3VRV4-F1
#
_cell.length_a   1.000
_cell.length_b   1.000
_cell.length_c   1.000
_cell.angle_alpha   90.00
_cell.angle_beta   90.00
_cell.angle_gamma   90.00
#
_symmetry.space_group_name_H-M   'P 1'
#
loop_
_entity.id
_entity.type
_entity.pdbx_description
1 polymer ?
#
loop_
_entity_poly.entity_id
_entity_poly.type
_entity_poly.pdbx_seq_one_letter_code
_entity_poly.pdbx_strand_id
1 'polypeptide(L)'
;MLGRSLQSAVPAALAVNTKLVDIAHSNVSAGLELARDLAGAKTPMEAMRLGVAYWFNHMGAVQTQARELQSLSAAWVKTASDQIRPL
;
A
#
# COMPACT_ATOMS: atom_id res chain seq x y z
N MET A 1 21.98 -17.72 -15.53
CA MET A 1 20.67 -18.03 -14.91
C MET A 1 20.21 -16.87 -14.03
N LEU A 2 21.00 -16.44 -13.02
CA LEU A 2 20.67 -15.29 -12.16
C LEU A 2 20.37 -13.97 -12.92
N GLY A 3 21.16 -13.60 -13.93
CA GLY A 3 20.93 -12.38 -14.71
C GLY A 3 19.58 -12.35 -15.45
N ARG A 4 19.11 -13.50 -15.98
CA ARG A 4 17.78 -13.64 -16.62
C ARG A 4 16.65 -13.59 -15.60
N SER A 5 16.84 -14.22 -14.44
CA SER A 5 15.91 -14.19 -13.31
C SER A 5 15.67 -12.76 -12.81
N LEU A 6 16.75 -11.99 -12.64
CA LEU A 6 16.63 -10.60 -12.23
C LEU A 6 15.95 -9.75 -13.30
N GLN A 7 16.35 -9.88 -14.57
CA GLN A 7 15.74 -9.14 -15.67
C GLN A 7 14.23 -9.41 -15.84
N SER A 8 13.80 -10.67 -15.72
CA SER A 8 12.37 -11.01 -15.80
C SER A 8 11.57 -10.51 -14.60
N ALA A 9 12.22 -10.37 -13.44
CA ALA A 9 11.59 -9.91 -12.20
C ALA A 9 11.48 -8.37 -12.10
N VAL A 10 12.22 -7.61 -12.91
CA VAL A 10 12.22 -6.12 -12.89
C VAL A 10 10.81 -5.52 -13.06
N PRO A 11 9.97 -5.95 -14.02
CA PRO A 11 8.62 -5.38 -14.16
C PRO A 11 7.75 -5.61 -12.93
N ALA A 12 7.85 -6.80 -12.31
CA ALA A 12 7.09 -7.12 -11.11
C ALA A 12 7.61 -6.35 -9.88
N ALA A 13 8.92 -6.16 -9.76
CA ALA A 13 9.52 -5.30 -8.73
C ALA A 13 9.09 -3.84 -8.88
N LEU A 14 9.03 -3.33 -10.12
CA LEU A 14 8.53 -1.99 -10.40
C LEU A 14 7.06 -1.86 -9.98
N ALA A 15 6.21 -2.85 -10.27
CA ALA A 15 4.81 -2.84 -9.86
C ALA A 15 4.65 -2.81 -8.33
N VAL A 16 5.47 -3.58 -7.59
CA VAL A 16 5.51 -3.52 -6.12
C VAL A 16 5.92 -2.12 -5.63
N ASN A 17 6.98 -1.55 -6.19
CA ASN A 17 7.46 -0.22 -5.80
C ASN A 17 6.43 0.87 -6.08
N THR A 18 5.81 0.88 -7.26
CA THR A 18 4.72 1.80 -7.59
C THR A 18 3.58 1.67 -6.60
N LYS A 19 3.18 0.43 -6.26
CA LYS A 19 2.12 0.20 -5.28
C LYS A 19 2.46 0.76 -3.90
N LEU A 20 3.70 0.64 -3.45
CA LEU A 20 4.15 1.21 -2.17
C LEU A 20 4.05 2.74 -2.18
N VAL A 21 4.43 3.39 -3.29
CA VAL A 21 4.29 4.85 -3.45
C VAL A 21 2.81 5.25 -3.45
N ASP A 22 1.94 4.52 -4.14
CA ASP A 22 0.50 4.79 -4.15
C ASP A 22 -0.12 4.67 -2.75
N ILE A 23 0.27 3.64 -2.00
CA ILE A 23 -0.14 3.45 -0.60
C ILE A 23 0.30 4.64 0.25
N ALA A 24 1.58 5.02 0.15
CA ALA A 24 2.12 6.14 0.91
C ALA A 24 1.37 7.45 0.58
N HIS A 25 1.16 7.73 -0.71
CA HIS A 25 0.43 8.90 -1.16
C HIS A 25 -1.02 8.93 -0.65
N SER A 26 -1.74 7.80 -0.75
CA SER A 26 -3.11 7.68 -0.27
C SER A 26 -3.20 7.90 1.24
N ASN A 27 -2.27 7.33 2.02
CA ASN A 27 -2.32 7.39 3.47
C ASN A 27 -1.89 8.76 4.00
N VAL A 28 -0.90 9.39 3.38
CA VAL A 28 -0.50 10.78 3.69
C VAL A 28 -1.65 11.73 3.38
N SER A 29 -2.31 11.60 2.22
CA SER A 29 -3.43 12.45 1.84
C SER A 29 -4.58 12.34 2.84
N ALA A 30 -4.98 11.11 3.21
CA ALA A 30 -6.02 10.88 4.20
C ALA A 30 -5.65 11.41 5.58
N GLY A 31 -4.39 11.26 6.00
CA GLY A 31 -3.90 11.79 7.27
C GLY A 31 -3.88 13.31 7.33
N LEU A 32 -3.52 13.97 6.22
CA LEU A 32 -3.56 15.43 6.12
C LEU A 32 -4.99 15.97 6.12
N GLU A 33 -5.93 15.28 5.47
CA GLU A 33 -7.36 15.59 5.52
C GLU A 33 -7.88 15.50 6.97
N LEU A 34 -7.58 14.40 7.67
CA LEU A 34 -7.92 14.28 9.09
C LEU A 34 -7.29 15.41 9.93
N ALA A 35 -6.01 15.71 9.72
CA ALA A 35 -5.32 16.77 10.46
C ALA A 35 -5.96 18.14 10.24
N ARG A 36 -6.38 18.44 9.00
CA ARG A 36 -7.13 19.65 8.66
C ARG A 36 -8.46 19.70 9.42
N ASP A 37 -9.21 18.61 9.42
CA ASP A 37 -10.52 18.54 10.07
C ASP A 37 -10.39 18.66 11.60
N LEU A 38 -9.39 18.00 12.19
CA LEU A 38 -9.08 18.10 13.62
C LEU A 38 -8.68 19.52 14.02
N ALA A 39 -7.88 20.21 13.20
CA ALA A 39 -7.52 21.61 13.45
C ALA A 39 -8.74 22.55 13.42
N GLY A 40 -9.80 22.18 12.69
CA GLY A 40 -11.07 22.90 12.64
C GLY A 40 -12.07 22.52 13.72
N ALA A 41 -11.83 21.45 14.49
CA ALA A 41 -12.77 20.95 15.48
C ALA A 41 -12.93 21.91 16.65
N LYS A 42 -14.18 22.21 17.01
CA LYS A 42 -14.50 23.18 18.07
C LYS A 42 -14.61 22.53 19.45
N THR A 43 -14.75 21.20 19.49
CA THR A 43 -14.94 20.44 20.74
C THR A 43 -14.21 19.10 20.69
N PRO A 44 -13.84 18.53 21.86
CA PRO A 44 -13.28 17.18 21.94
C PRO A 44 -14.20 16.11 21.34
N MET A 45 -15.52 16.27 21.47
CA MET A 45 -16.51 15.32 20.93
C MET A 45 -16.53 15.34 19.40
N GLU A 46 -16.38 16.52 18.78
CA GLU A 46 -16.25 16.66 17.33
C GLU A 46 -14.95 16.01 16.83
N ALA A 47 -13.82 16.28 17.50
CA ALA A 47 -12.55 15.65 17.21
C ALA A 47 -12.62 14.11 17.31
N MET A 48 -13.29 13.58 18.34
CA MET A 48 -13.49 12.14 18.51
C MET A 48 -14.31 11.54 17.34
N ARG A 49 -15.38 12.22 16.91
CA ARG A 49 -16.19 11.78 15.76
C ARG A 49 -15.37 11.73 14.46
N LEU A 50 -14.55 12.75 14.21
CA LEU A 50 -13.65 12.80 13.06
C LEU A 50 -12.65 11.63 13.09
N GLY A 51 -12.05 11.36 14.25
CA GLY A 51 -11.12 10.23 14.41
C GLY A 51 -11.78 8.87 14.17
N VAL A 52 -12.99 8.65 14.69
CA VAL A 52 -13.74 7.40 14.47
C VAL A 52 -14.11 7.25 12.98
N ALA A 53 -14.62 8.31 12.36
CA ALA A 53 -14.99 8.29 10.94
C ALA A 53 -13.79 7.99 10.04
N TYR A 54 -12.64 8.64 10.31
CA TYR A 54 -11.38 8.34 9.62
C TYR A 54 -11.03 6.86 9.71
N TRP A 55 -10.96 6.30 10.92
CA TRP A 55 -10.56 4.90 11.08
C TRP A 55 -11.55 3.92 10.46
N PHE A 56 -12.86 4.16 10.58
CA PHE A 56 -13.87 3.31 9.98
C PHE A 56 -13.74 3.27 8.45
N ASN A 57 -13.49 4.42 7.82
CA ASN A 57 -13.29 4.52 6.38
C ASN A 57 -11.92 3.98 5.94
N HIS A 58 -10.89 4.10 6.79
CA HIS A 58 -9.52 3.74 6.42
C HIS A 58 -9.19 2.25 6.61
N MET A 59 -9.91 1.53 7.48
CA MET A 59 -9.70 0.08 7.68
C MET A 59 -9.87 -0.73 6.39
N GLY A 60 -10.89 -0.41 5.58
CA GLY A 60 -11.12 -1.07 4.30
C GLY A 60 -10.02 -0.79 3.26
N ALA A 61 -9.49 0.44 3.26
CA ALA A 61 -8.37 0.82 2.41
C ALA A 61 -7.10 0.04 2.79
N VAL A 62 -6.73 0.00 4.07
CA VAL A 62 -5.56 -0.75 4.55
C VAL A 62 -5.64 -2.23 4.21
N GLN A 63 -6.80 -2.87 4.41
CA GLN A 63 -6.97 -4.28 4.05
C GLN A 63 -6.83 -4.53 2.55
N THR A 64 -7.32 -3.62 1.72
CA THR A 64 -7.23 -3.72 0.26
C THR A 64 -5.78 -3.53 -0.20
N GLN A 65 -5.12 -2.48 0.29
CA GLN A 65 -3.71 -2.20 0.04
C GLN A 65 -2.82 -3.39 0.41
N ALA A 66 -3.05 -4.02 1.56
CA ALA A 66 -2.30 -5.18 2.01
C ALA A 66 -2.48 -6.40 1.08
N ARG A 67 -3.72 -6.69 0.66
CA ARG A 67 -4.01 -7.80 -0.28
C ARG A 67 -3.36 -7.59 -1.64
N GLU A 68 -3.42 -6.37 -2.16
CA GLU A 68 -2.82 -6.02 -3.45
C GLU A 68 -1.29 -6.11 -3.39
N LEU A 69 -0.68 -5.58 -2.33
CA LEU A 69 0.77 -5.67 -2.13
C LEU A 69 1.22 -7.13 -1.97
N GLN A 70 0.48 -7.95 -1.23
CA GLN A 70 0.74 -9.38 -1.11
C GLN A 70 0.69 -10.08 -2.47
N SER A 71 -0.33 -9.81 -3.28
CA SER A 71 -0.49 -10.39 -4.61
C SER A 71 0.68 -10.05 -5.54
N LEU A 72 1.06 -8.77 -5.60
CA LEU A 72 2.19 -8.30 -6.40
C LEU A 72 3.53 -8.89 -5.93
N SER A 73 3.73 -8.98 -4.61
CA SER A 73 4.94 -9.55 -4.02
C SER A 73 5.06 -11.05 -4.33
N ALA A 74 3.96 -11.80 -4.26
CA ALA A 74 3.93 -13.21 -4.62
C ALA A 74 4.24 -13.41 -6.12
N ALA A 75 3.70 -12.55 -7.00
CA ALA A 75 3.99 -12.58 -8.43
C ALA A 75 5.48 -12.29 -8.72
N TRP A 76 6.06 -11.32 -8.01
CA TRP A 76 7.49 -11.01 -8.11
C TRP A 76 8.38 -12.20 -7.72
N VAL A 77 8.12 -12.80 -6.55
CA VAL A 77 8.87 -13.97 -6.06
C VAL A 77 8.73 -15.15 -7.02
N LYS A 78 7.51 -15.43 -7.51
CA LYS A 78 7.27 -16.48 -8.51
C LYS A 78 8.09 -16.26 -9.78
N THR A 79 8.03 -15.05 -10.33
CA THR A 79 8.74 -14.69 -11.57
C THR A 79 10.25 -14.80 -11.43
N ALA A 80 10.79 -14.39 -10.27
CA ALA A 80 12.20 -14.56 -9.97
C ALA A 80 12.57 -16.06 -9.88
N SER A 81 11.74 -16.87 -9.21
CA SER A 81 11.99 -18.29 -8.94
C SER A 81 11.91 -19.18 -10.19
N ASP A 82 10.95 -18.92 -11.08
CA ASP A 82 10.74 -19.73 -12.29
C ASP A 82 11.93 -19.68 -13.26
N GLN A 83 12.78 -18.65 -13.17
CA GLN A 83 13.98 -18.50 -14.00
C GLN A 83 15.24 -19.18 -13.43
N ILE A 84 15.17 -19.70 -12.21
CA ILE A 84 16.30 -20.37 -11.51
C ILE A 84 16.02 -21.87 -11.35
N ARG A 85 14.78 -22.32 -11.64
CA ARG A 85 14.39 -23.72 -11.56
C ARG A 85 15.08 -24.53 -12.68
N PRO A 86 15.80 -25.63 -12.37
CA PRO A 86 16.35 -26.51 -13.40
C PRO A 86 15.21 -27.23 -14.15
N LEU A 87 15.41 -27.46 -15.46
CA LEU A 87 14.52 -28.26 -16.32
C LEU A 87 14.36 -29.69 -15.78
#